data_AF-A0A4Y8UZ58-F1
#
_entry.id   AF-A0A4Y8UZ58-F1
#
_cell.length_a   1.000
_cell.length_b   1.000
_cell.length_c   1.000
_cell.angle_alpha   90.00
_cell.angle_beta   90.00
_cell.angle_gamma   90.00
#
_symmetry.space_group_name_H-M   'P 1'
#
loop_
_entity.id
_entity.type
_entity.pdbx_description
1 polymer ?
#
loop_
_entity_poly.entity_id
_entity_poly.type
_entity_poly.pdbx_seq_one_letter_code
_entity_poly.pdbx_strand_id
1 'polypeptide(L)'
;MMVVLVSLAVAAAVLVVVSVTTEHERDGESGWQAFRRGLRARRHPDEVQREAARAAAADPVDLSLADFLRATASEGDGYLHPEEITEDLQRARERAAQVLRARREHGGDVATG
;
A
#
# COMPACT_ATOMS: atom_id res chain seq x y z
N MET A 1 -33.35 -7.58 11.97
CA MET A 1 -33.09 -8.74 11.08
C MET A 1 -33.11 -8.35 9.60
N MET A 2 -34.13 -7.63 9.12
CA MET A 2 -34.23 -7.23 7.70
C MET A 2 -33.09 -6.32 7.22
N VAL A 3 -32.66 -5.35 8.03
CA VAL A 3 -31.47 -4.51 7.72
C VAL A 3 -30.21 -5.36 7.54
N VAL A 4 -30.00 -6.36 8.40
CA VAL A 4 -28.85 -7.27 8.30
C VAL A 4 -28.89 -8.06 7.01
N LEU A 5 -30.06 -8.57 6.61
CA LEU A 5 -30.23 -9.31 5.37
C LEU A 5 -29.97 -8.43 4.14
N VAL A 6 -30.46 -7.19 4.15
CA VAL A 6 -30.21 -6.22 3.06
C VAL A 6 -28.73 -5.87 2.97
N SER A 7 -28.07 -5.60 4.10
CA SER A 7 -26.63 -5.35 4.14
C SER A 7 -25.83 -6.54 3.63
N LEU A 8 -26.22 -7.76 3.98
CA LEU A 8 -25.57 -8.98 3.51
C LEU A 8 -25.76 -9.17 1.98
N ALA A 9 -26.96 -8.88 1.47
CA ALA A 9 -27.27 -8.95 0.05
C ALA A 9 -26.49 -7.92 -0.77
N VAL A 10 -26.38 -6.67 -0.26
CA VAL A 10 -25.59 -5.61 -0.90
C VAL A 10 -24.11 -5.98 -0.91
N ALA A 11 -23.57 -6.48 0.22
CA ALA A 11 -22.19 -6.94 0.28
C ALA A 11 -21.90 -8.08 -0.71
N ALA A 12 -22.83 -9.04 -0.84
CA ALA A 12 -22.72 -10.12 -1.82
C ALA A 12 -22.74 -9.59 -3.26
N ALA A 13 -23.62 -8.65 -3.57
CA ALA A 13 -23.69 -8.02 -4.89
C ALA A 13 -22.39 -7.28 -5.25
N VAL A 14 -21.84 -6.50 -4.32
CA VAL A 14 -20.56 -5.80 -4.49
C VAL A 14 -19.42 -6.80 -4.73
N LEU A 15 -19.38 -7.90 -3.96
CA LEU A 15 -18.37 -8.95 -4.13
C LEU A 15 -18.41 -9.57 -5.52
N VAL A 16 -19.61 -9.82 -6.06
CA VAL A 16 -19.78 -10.36 -7.42
C VAL A 16 -19.28 -9.37 -8.47
N VAL A 17 -19.65 -8.08 -8.35
CA VAL A 17 -19.20 -7.04 -9.29
C VAL A 17 -17.67 -6.94 -9.30
N VAL A 18 -17.05 -6.86 -8.12
CA VAL A 18 -15.59 -6.81 -7.99
C VAL A 18 -14.92 -8.04 -8.59
N SER A 19 -15.50 -9.22 -8.38
CA SER A 19 -14.94 -10.47 -8.95
C SER A 19 -14.95 -10.41 -10.48
N VAL A 20 -16.07 -10.05 -11.09
CA VAL A 20 -16.21 -9.99 -12.55
C VAL A 20 -15.28 -8.93 -13.18
N THR A 21 -15.11 -7.77 -12.53
CA THR A 21 -14.21 -6.72 -13.03
C THR A 21 -12.74 -7.07 -12.87
N THR A 22 -12.38 -7.79 -11.81
CA THR A 22 -10.97 -8.13 -11.52
C THR A 22 -10.47 -9.36 -12.27
N GLU A 23 -11.35 -10.29 -12.69
CA GLU A 23 -10.96 -11.41 -13.55
C GLU A 23 -10.51 -10.96 -14.95
N HIS A 24 -10.87 -9.74 -15.39
CA HIS A 24 -10.44 -9.21 -16.69
C HIS A 24 -9.02 -8.63 -16.69
N GLU A 25 -8.45 -8.34 -15.52
CA GLU A 25 -7.15 -7.65 -15.37
C GLU A 25 -6.01 -8.57 -14.90
N ARG A 26 -6.30 -9.84 -14.56
CA ARG A 26 -5.31 -10.77 -14.03
C ARG A 26 -5.32 -12.07 -14.83
N ASP A 27 -4.28 -12.25 -15.63
CA ASP A 27 -3.94 -13.54 -16.24
C ASP A 27 -4.02 -14.67 -15.20
N GLY A 28 -5.07 -15.49 -15.30
CA GLY A 28 -5.07 -16.89 -14.87
C GLY A 28 -5.41 -17.22 -13.42
N GLU A 29 -5.74 -16.28 -12.53
CA GLU A 29 -6.05 -16.61 -11.14
C GLU A 29 -7.55 -16.49 -10.81
N SER A 30 -8.24 -17.64 -10.77
CA SER A 30 -9.67 -17.71 -10.45
C SER A 30 -9.98 -17.03 -9.10
N GLY A 31 -11.05 -16.23 -9.04
CA GLY A 31 -11.44 -15.51 -7.81
C GLY A 31 -11.59 -16.40 -6.57
N TRP A 32 -11.95 -17.68 -6.76
CA TRP A 32 -11.99 -18.69 -5.70
C TRP A 32 -10.63 -19.02 -5.09
N GLN A 33 -9.57 -19.06 -5.90
CA GLN A 33 -8.20 -19.26 -5.41
C GLN A 33 -7.71 -18.06 -4.61
N ALA A 34 -8.03 -16.84 -5.05
CA ALA A 34 -7.73 -15.62 -4.29
C ALA A 34 -8.42 -15.60 -2.92
N PHE A 35 -9.72 -15.96 -2.89
CA PHE A 35 -10.47 -16.07 -1.64
C PHE A 35 -9.88 -17.13 -0.69
N ARG A 36 -9.59 -18.33 -1.20
CA ARG A 36 -8.96 -19.40 -0.40
C ARG A 36 -7.57 -19.02 0.09
N ARG A 37 -6.79 -18.29 -0.71
CA ARG A 37 -5.48 -17.76 -0.31
C ARG A 37 -5.62 -16.77 0.84
N GLY A 38 -6.58 -15.83 0.75
CA GLY A 38 -6.89 -14.89 1.84
C GLY A 38 -7.35 -15.58 3.12
N LEU A 39 -8.18 -16.63 3.02
CA LEU A 39 -8.61 -17.40 4.19
C LEU A 39 -7.47 -18.21 4.80
N ARG A 40 -6.59 -18.79 3.96
CA ARG A 40 -5.40 -19.53 4.42
C ARG A 40 -4.37 -18.60 5.06
N ALA A 41 -4.17 -17.41 4.51
CA ALA A 41 -3.31 -16.36 5.05
C ALA A 41 -3.73 -15.96 6.48
N ARG A 42 -5.05 -15.87 6.74
CA ARG A 42 -5.55 -15.63 8.11
C ARG A 42 -5.25 -16.77 9.10
N ARG A 43 -5.22 -18.02 8.63
CA ARG A 43 -5.03 -19.20 9.48
C ARG A 43 -3.54 -19.55 9.69
N HIS A 44 -2.72 -19.30 8.68
CA HIS A 44 -1.27 -19.50 8.70
C HIS A 44 -0.59 -18.29 8.04
N PRO A 45 -0.44 -17.19 8.79
CA PRO A 45 0.23 -16.01 8.28
C PRO A 45 1.69 -16.37 7.96
N ASP A 46 2.14 -16.01 6.77
CA ASP A 46 3.54 -16.13 6.36
C ASP A 46 4.41 -15.11 7.10
N GLU A 47 5.73 -15.20 6.93
CA GLU A 47 6.70 -14.34 7.64
C GLU A 47 6.52 -12.86 7.29
N VAL A 48 6.24 -12.56 6.02
CA VAL A 48 5.98 -11.21 5.50
C VAL A 48 4.71 -10.62 6.14
N GLN A 49 3.65 -11.40 6.26
CA GLN A 49 2.40 -10.99 6.90
C GLN A 49 2.56 -10.79 8.41
N ARG A 50 3.41 -11.59 9.08
CA ARG A 50 3.73 -11.38 10.51
C ARG A 50 4.58 -10.14 10.73
N GLU A 51 5.46 -9.81 9.79
CA GLU A 51 6.22 -8.56 9.84
C GLU A 51 5.32 -7.35 9.59
N ALA A 52 4.43 -7.42 8.60
CA ALA A 52 3.42 -6.39 8.36
C ALA A 52 2.48 -6.20 9.56
N ALA A 53 2.06 -7.29 10.22
CA ALA A 53 1.26 -7.22 11.44
C ALA A 53 2.03 -6.57 12.61
N ARG A 54 3.34 -6.83 12.73
CA ARG A 54 4.20 -6.16 13.71
C ARG A 54 4.40 -4.68 13.40
N ALA A 55 4.56 -4.32 12.13
CA ALA A 55 4.65 -2.92 11.70
C ALA A 55 3.32 -2.18 11.92
N ALA A 56 2.18 -2.84 11.69
CA ALA A 56 0.86 -2.28 11.98
C ALA A 56 0.55 -2.19 13.48
N ALA A 57 1.22 -2.99 14.31
CA ALA A 57 1.16 -2.93 15.76
C ALA A 57 2.12 -1.88 16.36
N ALA A 58 2.81 -1.09 15.53
CA ALA A 58 3.57 0.04 16.02
C ALA A 58 2.64 1.06 16.67
N ASP A 59 3.02 1.58 17.84
CA ASP A 59 2.23 2.59 18.52
C ASP A 59 2.12 3.85 17.64
N PRO A 60 0.90 4.36 17.43
CA PRO A 60 0.71 5.59 16.68
C PRO A 60 1.46 6.72 17.39
N VAL A 61 2.34 7.38 16.66
CA VAL A 61 3.09 8.52 17.21
C VAL A 61 2.13 9.70 17.33
N ASP A 62 1.92 10.18 18.56
CA ASP A 62 1.18 11.42 18.83
C ASP A 62 2.00 12.61 18.33
N LEU A 63 1.87 12.90 17.05
CA LEU A 63 2.41 14.11 16.44
C LEU A 63 1.39 15.23 16.55
N SER A 64 1.85 16.39 17.01
CA SER A 64 1.09 17.63 16.91
C SER A 64 0.75 17.88 15.43
N LEU A 65 -0.54 17.80 15.09
CA LEU A 65 -1.02 18.04 13.73
C LEU A 65 -0.60 19.43 13.22
N ALA A 66 -0.57 20.43 14.11
CA ALA A 66 -0.13 21.77 13.77
C ALA A 66 1.36 21.81 13.36
N ASP A 67 2.22 21.07 14.06
CA ASP A 67 3.64 21.01 13.74
C ASP A 67 3.92 20.18 12.49
N PHE A 68 3.16 19.09 12.29
CA PHE A 68 3.21 18.31 11.06
C PHE A 68 2.82 19.16 9.84
N LEU A 69 1.66 19.82 9.89
CA LEU A 69 1.18 20.66 8.79
C LEU A 69 2.14 21.82 8.52
N ARG A 70 2.74 22.42 9.55
CA ARG A 70 3.77 23.45 9.37
C ARG A 70 5.02 22.92 8.69
N ALA A 71 5.46 21.71 9.03
CA ALA A 71 6.65 21.09 8.46
C ALA A 71 6.44 20.55 7.04
N THR A 72 5.21 20.16 6.69
CA THR A 72 4.88 19.59 5.37
C THR A 72 4.15 20.55 4.44
N ALA A 73 3.79 21.74 4.90
CA ALA A 73 3.21 22.78 4.06
C ALA A 73 4.25 23.22 3.03
N SER A 74 4.06 22.79 1.79
CA SER A 74 4.71 23.39 0.64
C SER A 74 3.91 24.63 0.26
N GLU A 75 4.56 25.78 0.10
CA GLU A 75 3.94 26.96 -0.53
C GLU A 75 3.55 26.60 -1.97
N GLY A 76 2.26 26.32 -2.19
CA GLY A 76 1.69 25.95 -3.48
C GLY A 76 0.17 26.09 -3.42
N ASP A 77 -0.48 26.30 -4.56
CA ASP A 77 -1.87 26.77 -4.68
C ASP A 77 -2.96 25.74 -4.27
N GLY A 78 -2.59 24.70 -3.50
CA GLY A 78 -3.50 23.62 -3.05
C GLY A 78 -4.02 22.71 -4.17
N TYR A 79 -3.79 23.09 -5.42
CA TYR A 79 -4.10 22.32 -6.63
C TYR A 79 -2.81 21.80 -7.23
N LEU A 80 -2.76 20.49 -7.51
CA LEU A 80 -1.67 19.91 -8.27
C LEU A 80 -1.86 20.23 -9.75
N HIS A 81 -0.98 21.06 -10.29
CA HIS A 81 -0.90 21.25 -11.73
C HIS A 81 -0.24 20.02 -12.39
N PRO A 82 -0.75 19.52 -13.54
CA PRO A 82 -0.20 18.35 -14.22
C PRO A 82 1.32 18.44 -14.50
N GLU A 83 1.80 19.66 -14.71
CA GLU A 83 3.20 19.97 -14.97
C GLU A 83 4.04 19.80 -13.70
N GLU A 84 3.54 20.22 -12.54
CA GLU A 84 4.20 20.08 -11.23
C GLU A 84 4.31 18.61 -10.80
N ILE A 85 3.28 17.80 -11.10
CA ILE A 85 3.28 16.34 -10.84
C ILE A 85 4.47 15.68 -11.52
N THR A 86 4.71 16.06 -12.78
CA THR A 86 5.76 15.43 -13.59
C THR A 86 7.13 15.77 -13.02
N GLU A 87 7.34 17.01 -12.61
CA GLU A 87 8.59 17.43 -11.98
C GLU A 87 8.83 16.77 -10.63
N ASP A 88 7.81 16.69 -9.78
CA ASP A 88 7.89 16.03 -8.47
C ASP A 88 8.16 14.54 -8.58
N LEU A 89 7.52 13.86 -9.54
CA LEU A 89 7.80 12.45 -9.84
C LEU A 89 9.22 12.25 -10.35
N GLN A 90 9.75 13.16 -11.17
CA GLN A 90 11.14 13.08 -11.62
C GLN A 90 12.12 13.28 -10.46
N ARG A 91 11.90 14.28 -9.59
CA ARG A 91 12.72 14.49 -8.38
C ARG A 91 12.64 13.31 -7.42
N ALA A 92 11.47 12.71 -7.26
CA ALA A 92 11.28 11.51 -6.43
C ALA A 92 12.03 10.30 -7.00
N ARG A 93 11.98 10.11 -8.34
CA ARG A 93 12.75 9.06 -9.04
C ARG A 93 14.25 9.22 -8.81
N GLU A 94 14.76 10.44 -8.90
CA GLU A 94 16.19 10.73 -8.70
C GLU A 94 16.64 10.44 -7.26
N ARG A 95 15.85 10.86 -6.28
CA ARG A 95 16.10 10.55 -4.86
C ARG A 95 16.09 9.03 -4.60
N ALA A 96 15.11 8.32 -5.14
CA ALA A 96 15.03 6.86 -5.02
C ALA A 96 16.23 6.16 -5.68
N ALA A 97 16.65 6.62 -6.86
CA ALA A 97 17.83 6.10 -7.53
C ALA A 97 19.12 6.32 -6.72
N GLN A 98 19.25 7.49 -6.08
CA GLN A 98 20.39 7.81 -5.22
C GLN A 98 20.45 6.89 -3.98
N VAL A 99 19.31 6.66 -3.33
CA VAL A 99 19.22 5.73 -2.19
C VAL A 99 19.59 4.30 -2.60
N LEU A 100 19.10 3.84 -3.75
CA LEU A 100 19.42 2.51 -4.27
C LEU A 100 20.92 2.35 -4.61
N ARG A 101 21.57 3.40 -5.11
CA ARG A 101 23.02 3.42 -5.35
C ARG A 101 23.82 3.39 -4.04
N ALA A 102 23.48 4.25 -3.08
CA ALA A 102 24.14 4.28 -1.77
C ALA A 102 24.06 2.92 -1.04
N ARG A 103 22.91 2.23 -1.14
CA ARG A 103 22.73 0.88 -0.59
C ARG A 103 23.61 -0.17 -1.27
N ARG A 104 23.84 -0.05 -2.58
CA ARG A 104 24.71 -0.95 -3.34
C ARG A 104 26.18 -0.76 -2.99
N GLU A 105 26.60 0.49 -2.77
CA GLU A 105 27.97 0.83 -2.39
C GLU A 105 28.28 0.36 -0.95
N HIS A 106 27.36 0.55 0.01
CA HIS A 106 27.52 0.04 1.38
C HIS A 106 27.39 -1.50 1.49
N GLY A 107 26.71 -2.16 0.56
CA GLY A 107 26.62 -3.62 0.52
C GLY A 107 27.85 -4.31 -0.09
N GLY A 108 28.75 -3.56 -0.72
CA GLY A 108 30.00 -4.09 -1.30
C GLY A 108 31.16 -4.19 -0.31
N ASP A 109 31.11 -3.44 0.79
CA ASP A 109 32.21 -3.33 1.77
C ASP A 109 32.24 -4.49 2.78
N VAL A 110 31.15 -5.27 2.87
CA VAL A 110 31.03 -6.43 3.80
C VAL A 110 31.56 -7.73 3.18
N ALA A 111 31.93 -7.75 1.89
CA ALA A 111 32.38 -8.95 1.19
C ALA A 111 33.91 -9.13 1.14
N THR A 112 34.70 -8.20 1.71
CA THR A 112 36.18 -8.29 1.70
C THR A 112 36.79 -7.86 3.05
N GLY A 113 36.45 -8.58 4.13
CA GLY A 113 37.08 -8.44 5.45
C GLY A 113 37.29 -9.80 6.09
#